data_AF-A0A3J9R7P3-F1
#
_entry.id   AF-A0A3J9R7P3-F1
#
_cell.length_a   1.000
_cell.length_b   1.000
_cell.length_c   1.000
_cell.angle_alpha   90.00
_cell.angle_beta   90.00
_cell.angle_gamma   90.00
#
_symmetry.space_group_name_H-M   'P 1'
#
loop_
_entity.id
_entity.type
_entity.pdbx_description
1 polymer ?
#
loop_
_entity_poly.entity_id
_entity_poly.type
_entity_poly.pdbx_seq_one_letter_code
_entity_poly.pdbx_strand_id
1 'polypeptide(L)'
;MMGSTAMTYDLSEEKLMKLKYKSQHGDSEASFRLYQYYCFTKNNIDKQLRFLERSASQGNVTAQFNYGVFLSDTNPTLSEYYNLNRAIYWMEFAVNNGNIDAKSKLQELKKLKRMDRRKNKENP
;
A
#
# COMPACT_ATOMS: atom_id res chain seq x y z
N MET A 1 28.98 0.31 10.38
CA MET A 1 27.84 0.69 11.25
C MET A 1 26.62 0.87 10.37
N MET A 2 25.76 -0.15 10.24
CA MET A 2 24.45 0.04 9.60
C MET A 2 23.54 0.64 10.66
N GLY A 3 23.14 1.91 10.49
CA GLY A 3 22.14 2.51 11.35
C GLY A 3 20.86 1.68 11.29
N SER A 4 20.21 1.45 12.43
CA SER A 4 18.94 0.74 12.47
C SER A 4 17.93 1.42 11.52
N THR A 5 17.14 0.62 10.80
CA THR A 5 16.12 1.09 9.85
C THR A 5 15.24 2.19 10.48
N ALA A 6 14.95 2.10 11.78
CA ALA A 6 14.22 3.12 12.54
C ALA A 6 14.88 4.52 12.48
N MET A 7 16.21 4.64 12.58
CA MET A 7 16.91 5.93 12.51
C MET A 7 16.82 6.57 11.12
N THR A 8 16.75 5.76 10.05
CA THR A 8 16.66 6.29 8.68
C THR A 8 15.29 6.90 8.36
N TYR A 9 14.24 6.41 9.01
CA TYR A 9 12.86 6.85 8.79
C TYR A 9 12.34 7.79 9.86
N ASP A 10 13.06 7.97 10.97
CA ASP A 10 12.67 8.89 12.02
C ASP A 10 12.55 10.34 11.51
N LEU A 11 11.63 11.08 12.11
CA LEU A 11 11.27 12.43 11.72
C LEU A 11 11.11 13.29 12.98
N SER A 12 11.78 14.45 12.99
CA SER A 12 11.48 15.50 13.95
C SER A 12 10.03 15.99 13.81
N GLU A 13 9.49 16.58 14.87
CA GLU A 13 8.13 17.12 14.86
C GLU A 13 7.91 18.16 13.76
N GLU A 14 8.90 19.04 13.55
CA GLU A 14 8.88 20.04 12.48
C GLU A 14 8.76 19.39 11.10
N LYS A 15 9.61 18.38 10.82
CA LYS A 15 9.58 17.67 9.53
C LYS A 15 8.28 16.89 9.36
N LEU A 16 7.75 16.31 10.44
CA LEU A 16 6.46 15.63 10.44
C LEU A 16 5.31 16.59 10.09
N MET A 17 5.29 17.78 10.67
CA MET A 17 4.26 18.80 10.37
C MET A 17 4.34 19.29 8.92
N LYS A 18 5.55 19.57 8.43
CA LYS A 18 5.78 19.97 7.04
C LYS A 18 5.33 18.89 6.05
N LEU A 19 5.65 17.62 6.32
CA LEU A 19 5.21 16.50 5.48
C LEU A 19 3.70 16.30 5.53
N LYS A 20 3.06 16.44 6.70
CA LYS A 20 1.59 16.36 6.82
C LYS A 20 0.90 17.43 6.00
N TYR A 21 1.39 18.67 6.05
CA TYR A 21 0.86 19.77 5.25
C TYR A 21 0.97 19.46 3.75
N LYS A 22 2.17 19.10 3.27
CA LYS A 22 2.39 18.72 1.86
C LYS A 22 1.51 17.56 1.42
N SER A 23 1.43 16.51 2.25
CA SER A 23 0.56 15.35 2.03
C SER A 23 -0.91 15.74 1.90
N GLN A 24 -1.38 16.74 2.65
CA GLN A 24 -2.76 17.25 2.52
C GLN A 24 -2.97 18.00 1.19
N HIS A 25 -1.91 18.56 0.60
CA HIS A 25 -1.96 19.36 -0.63
C HIS A 25 -1.47 18.59 -1.86
N GLY A 26 -1.62 17.27 -1.88
CA GLY A 26 -1.40 16.45 -3.09
C GLY A 26 0.03 15.93 -3.28
N ASP A 27 0.96 16.22 -2.37
CA ASP A 27 2.33 15.72 -2.47
C ASP A 27 2.39 14.23 -2.12
N SER A 28 2.42 13.40 -3.18
CA SER A 28 2.39 11.94 -3.10
C SER A 28 3.64 11.37 -2.42
N GLU A 29 4.79 12.03 -2.57
CA GLU A 29 6.05 11.65 -1.94
C GLU A 29 6.05 12.00 -0.45
N ALA A 30 5.46 13.14 -0.06
CA ALA A 30 5.27 13.47 1.35
C ALA A 30 4.35 12.45 2.04
N SER A 31 3.28 12.04 1.38
CA SER A 31 2.42 10.94 1.87
C SER A 31 3.20 9.63 1.97
N PHE A 32 4.02 9.29 1.00
CA PHE A 32 4.85 8.07 1.03
C PHE A 32 5.86 8.10 2.17
N ARG A 33 6.51 9.24 2.41
CA ARG A 33 7.46 9.41 3.52
C ARG A 33 6.78 9.28 4.88
N LEU A 34 5.55 9.77 5.03
CA LEU A 34 4.75 9.57 6.24
C LEU A 34 4.40 8.09 6.43
N TYR A 35 4.04 7.38 5.36
CA TYR A 35 3.86 5.93 5.39
C TYR A 35 5.11 5.22 5.93
N GLN A 36 6.30 5.53 5.40
CA GLN A 36 7.55 4.93 5.85
C GLN A 36 7.84 5.20 7.33
N TYR A 37 7.61 6.42 7.81
CA TYR A 37 7.77 6.76 9.23
C TYR A 37 6.85 5.93 10.13
N TYR A 38 5.56 5.82 9.78
CA TYR A 38 4.63 5.03 10.58
C TYR A 38 4.87 3.53 10.49
N CYS A 39 5.41 3.03 9.37
CA CYS A 39 5.80 1.64 9.19
C CYS A 39 7.05 1.29 10.01
N PHE A 40 8.13 2.05 9.85
CA PHE A 40 9.47 1.64 10.31
C PHE A 40 9.90 2.26 11.63
N THR A 41 9.26 3.33 12.09
CA THR A 41 9.62 4.02 13.33
C THR A 41 8.53 3.90 14.39
N LYS A 42 7.27 4.15 14.03
CA LYS A 42 6.15 4.11 15.00
C LYS A 42 5.41 2.79 15.06
N ASN A 43 5.60 1.91 14.07
CA ASN A 43 4.88 0.65 13.92
C ASN A 43 3.36 0.80 14.13
N ASN A 44 2.77 1.81 13.48
CA ASN A 44 1.34 2.13 13.60
C ASN A 44 0.63 1.83 12.27
N ILE A 45 -0.07 0.70 12.23
CA ILE A 45 -0.67 0.18 11.00
C ILE A 45 -1.77 1.07 10.43
N ASP A 46 -2.63 1.65 11.26
CA ASP A 46 -3.72 2.52 10.79
C ASP A 46 -3.16 3.75 10.06
N LYS A 47 -2.15 4.40 10.63
CA LYS A 47 -1.52 5.56 9.99
C LYS A 47 -0.68 5.14 8.80
N GLN A 48 0.02 4.02 8.87
CA GLN A 48 0.75 3.44 7.73
C GLN A 48 -0.18 3.31 6.53
N LEU A 49 -1.32 2.63 6.68
CA LEU A 49 -2.27 2.39 5.59
C LEU A 49 -2.93 3.66 5.10
N ARG A 50 -3.32 4.56 6.01
CA ARG A 50 -3.91 5.85 5.65
C ARG A 50 -2.98 6.68 4.76
N PHE A 51 -1.70 6.75 5.08
CA PHE A 51 -0.73 7.51 4.28
C PHE A 51 -0.32 6.78 3.01
N LEU A 52 -0.28 5.44 3.04
CA LEU A 52 -0.01 4.63 1.85
C LEU A 52 -1.13 4.76 0.82
N GLU A 53 -2.39 4.62 1.24
CA GLU A 53 -3.57 4.83 0.40
C GLU A 53 -3.60 6.24 -0.19
N ARG A 54 -3.32 7.26 0.65
CA ARG A 54 -3.24 8.64 0.18
C ARG A 54 -2.14 8.86 -0.85
N SER A 55 -0.97 8.28 -0.63
CA SER A 55 0.14 8.37 -1.60
C SER A 55 -0.23 7.71 -2.92
N ALA A 56 -0.90 6.54 -2.86
CA ALA A 56 -1.39 5.82 -4.03
C ALA A 56 -2.43 6.64 -4.82
N SER A 57 -3.38 7.27 -4.13
CA SER A 57 -4.40 8.12 -4.76
C SER A 57 -3.85 9.42 -5.34
N GLN A 58 -2.73 9.92 -4.81
CA GLN A 58 -2.00 11.07 -5.34
C GLN A 58 -1.05 10.70 -6.50
N GLY A 59 -1.07 9.45 -6.96
CA GLY A 59 -0.34 9.02 -8.16
C GLY A 59 1.06 8.44 -7.91
N ASN A 60 1.46 8.18 -6.65
CA ASN A 60 2.72 7.50 -6.40
C ASN A 60 2.60 6.02 -6.81
N VAL A 61 3.35 5.64 -7.85
CA VAL A 61 3.31 4.31 -8.47
C VAL A 61 3.77 3.20 -7.53
N THR A 62 4.78 3.47 -6.69
CA THR A 62 5.25 2.55 -5.66
C THR A 62 4.19 2.34 -4.59
N ALA A 63 3.50 3.41 -4.17
CA ALA A 63 2.42 3.32 -3.20
C ALA A 63 1.21 2.55 -3.73
N GLN A 64 0.84 2.73 -5.01
CA GLN A 64 -0.21 1.96 -5.66
C GLN A 64 0.08 0.46 -5.61
N PHE A 65 1.30 0.06 -5.99
CA PHE A 65 1.73 -1.33 -5.90
C PHE A 65 1.72 -1.83 -4.45
N ASN A 66 2.36 -1.11 -3.52
CA ASN A 66 2.45 -1.51 -2.13
C ASN A 66 1.08 -1.65 -1.45
N TYR A 67 0.16 -0.73 -1.73
CA TYR A 67 -1.20 -0.81 -1.18
C TYR A 67 -1.98 -1.98 -1.77
N GLY A 68 -1.82 -2.23 -3.07
CA GLY A 68 -2.39 -3.41 -3.71
C GLY A 68 -1.86 -4.73 -3.13
N VAL A 69 -0.55 -4.82 -2.84
CA VAL A 69 0.05 -5.98 -2.16
C VAL A 69 -0.58 -6.16 -0.79
N PHE A 70 -0.61 -5.10 0.01
CA PHE A 70 -1.15 -5.13 1.37
C PHE A 70 -2.61 -5.61 1.40
N LEU A 71 -3.45 -5.08 0.52
CA LEU A 71 -4.87 -5.47 0.42
C LEU A 71 -5.07 -6.90 -0.10
N SER A 72 -4.02 -7.54 -0.62
CA SER A 72 -4.05 -8.95 -1.06
C SER A 72 -3.38 -9.91 -0.09
N ASP A 73 -2.87 -9.42 1.03
CA ASP A 73 -2.18 -10.26 2.00
C ASP A 73 -3.17 -11.16 2.74
N THR A 74 -2.91 -12.47 2.70
CA THR A 74 -3.74 -13.50 3.34
C THR A 74 -3.26 -13.84 4.75
N ASN A 75 -2.30 -13.09 5.31
CA ASN A 75 -1.87 -13.24 6.68
C ASN A 75 -3.08 -13.06 7.63
N PRO A 76 -3.40 -14.04 8.50
CA PRO A 76 -4.53 -13.95 9.42
C PRO A 76 -4.52 -12.67 10.28
N THR A 77 -3.35 -12.16 10.64
CA THR A 77 -3.20 -10.95 11.46
C THR A 77 -3.59 -9.65 10.75
N LEU A 78 -3.70 -9.67 9.42
CA LEU A 78 -4.07 -8.52 8.58
C LEU A 78 -5.40 -8.73 7.85
N SER A 79 -6.13 -9.81 8.19
CA SER A 79 -7.33 -10.24 7.48
C SER A 79 -8.44 -9.19 7.43
N GLU A 80 -8.52 -8.29 8.42
CA GLU A 80 -9.49 -7.18 8.43
C GLU A 80 -9.30 -6.20 7.28
N TYR A 81 -8.08 -6.08 6.75
CA TYR A 81 -7.77 -5.17 5.66
C TYR A 81 -7.81 -5.86 4.29
N TYR A 82 -7.90 -7.19 4.26
CA TYR A 82 -7.91 -7.94 3.01
C TYR A 82 -9.10 -7.54 2.14
N ASN A 83 -8.82 -7.13 0.90
CA ASN A 83 -9.83 -6.83 -0.08
C ASN A 83 -9.30 -7.08 -1.50
N LEU A 84 -9.55 -8.27 -2.02
CA LEU A 84 -9.09 -8.70 -3.34
C LEU A 84 -9.53 -7.76 -4.47
N ASN A 85 -10.73 -7.17 -4.39
CA ASN A 85 -11.21 -6.26 -5.43
C ASN A 85 -10.42 -4.94 -5.43
N ARG A 86 -10.18 -4.37 -4.25
CA ARG A 86 -9.37 -3.15 -4.13
C ARG A 86 -7.91 -3.41 -4.47
N ALA A 87 -7.37 -4.58 -4.10
CA ALA A 87 -6.03 -4.99 -4.49
C ALA A 87 -5.86 -5.02 -6.02
N ILE A 88 -6.80 -5.65 -6.74
CA ILE A 88 -6.80 -5.67 -8.21
C ILE A 88 -6.89 -4.25 -8.78
N TYR A 89 -7.77 -3.41 -8.24
CA TYR A 89 -7.91 -2.01 -8.66
C TYR A 89 -6.57 -1.26 -8.57
N TRP A 90 -5.90 -1.30 -7.42
CA TRP A 90 -4.62 -0.59 -7.26
C TRP A 90 -3.50 -1.17 -8.12
N MET A 91 -3.50 -2.48 -8.35
CA MET A 91 -2.57 -3.12 -9.27
C MET A 91 -2.80 -2.69 -10.73
N GLU A 92 -4.05 -2.49 -11.15
CA GLU A 92 -4.36 -1.93 -12.48
C GLU A 92 -3.84 -0.50 -12.63
N PHE A 93 -4.03 0.34 -11.60
CA PHE A 93 -3.46 1.69 -11.57
C PHE A 93 -1.92 1.67 -11.63
N ALA A 94 -1.27 0.81 -10.84
CA ALA A 94 0.17 0.68 -10.84
C ALA A 94 0.70 0.25 -12.23
N VAL A 95 0.06 -0.73 -12.89
CA VAL A 95 0.40 -1.13 -14.25
C VAL A 95 0.24 0.02 -15.25
N ASN A 96 -0.89 0.74 -15.19
CA ASN A 96 -1.16 1.86 -16.09
C ASN A 96 -0.16 3.00 -15.91
N ASN A 97 0.37 3.18 -14.71
CA ASN A 97 1.40 4.17 -14.40
C ASN A 97 2.84 3.63 -14.53
N GLY A 98 3.03 2.48 -15.19
CA GLY A 98 4.36 1.98 -15.57
C GLY A 98 5.04 1.05 -14.56
N ASN A 99 4.35 0.58 -13.53
CA ASN A 99 4.91 -0.44 -12.63
C ASN A 99 4.92 -1.82 -13.32
N ILE A 100 6.11 -2.28 -13.71
CA ILE A 100 6.29 -3.56 -14.40
C ILE A 100 6.00 -4.73 -13.46
N ASP A 101 6.38 -4.63 -12.19
CA ASP A 101 6.19 -5.68 -11.18
C ASP A 101 4.70 -5.90 -10.85
N ALA A 102 3.90 -4.84 -10.93
CA ALA A 102 2.45 -4.89 -10.73
C ALA A 102 1.75 -5.81 -11.74
N LYS A 103 2.30 -6.00 -12.94
CA LYS A 103 1.67 -6.83 -13.98
C LYS A 103 1.58 -8.29 -13.57
N SER A 104 2.65 -8.84 -13.01
CA SER A 104 2.69 -10.23 -12.55
C SER A 104 1.72 -10.42 -11.38
N LYS A 105 1.73 -9.49 -10.41
CA LYS A 105 0.80 -9.56 -9.27
C LYS A 105 -0.66 -9.41 -9.70
N LEU A 106 -0.98 -8.51 -10.63
CA LEU A 106 -2.32 -8.35 -11.17
C LEU A 106 -2.86 -9.65 -11.79
N GLN A 107 -2.02 -10.39 -12.53
CA GLN A 107 -2.42 -11.66 -13.13
C GLN A 107 -2.71 -12.72 -12.06
N GLU A 108 -1.89 -12.82 -11.03
CA GLU A 108 -2.09 -13.71 -9.88
C GLU A 108 -3.43 -13.43 -9.20
N LEU A 109 -3.70 -12.17 -8.84
CA LEU A 109 -4.94 -11.77 -8.16
C LEU A 109 -6.19 -12.02 -9.02
N LYS A 110 -6.11 -11.76 -10.33
CA LYS A 110 -7.21 -12.07 -11.27
C LYS A 110 -7.47 -13.57 -11.39
N LYS A 111 -6.43 -14.41 -11.36
CA LYS A 111 -6.58 -15.88 -11.34
C LYS A 111 -7.22 -16.34 -10.04
N LEU A 112 -6.75 -15.85 -8.89
CA LEU A 112 -7.34 -16.15 -7.57
C LEU A 112 -8.84 -15.86 -7.55
N LYS A 113 -9.23 -14.63 -7.95
CA LYS A 113 -10.63 -14.21 -8.02
C LYS A 113 -11.50 -15.11 -8.92
N ARG A 114 -10.94 -15.64 -10.02
CA ARG A 114 -11.66 -16.57 -10.91
C ARG A 114 -11.83 -17.94 -10.28
N MET A 115 -10.84 -18.43 -9.54
CA MET A 115 -10.92 -19.72 -8.83
C MET A 115 -11.95 -19.68 -7.71
N ASP A 116 -11.97 -18.62 -6.90
CA ASP A 116 -12.93 -18.47 -5.80
C ASP A 116 -14.38 -18.45 -6.34
N ARG A 117 -14.61 -17.76 -7.46
CA ARG A 117 -15.92 -17.74 -8.13
C ARG A 117 -16.35 -19.10 -8.68
N ARG A 118 -15.42 -19.97 -9.07
CA ARG A 118 -15.74 -21.32 -9.55
C ARG A 118 -16.10 -22.25 -8.39
N LYS A 119 -15.29 -22.25 -7.34
CA LYS A 119 -15.56 -23.02 -6.11
C LYS A 119 -16.93 -22.69 -5.51
N ASN A 120 -17.28 -21.41 -5.44
CA ASN A 120 -18.57 -20.99 -4.91
C ASN A 120 -19.77 -21.38 -5.79
N LYS A 121 -19.56 -21.69 -7.08
CA LYS A 121 -20.61 -22.20 -7.98
C LYS A 121 -20.74 -23.72 -7.94
N GLU A 122 -19.65 -24.41 -7.64
CA GLU A 122 -19.59 -25.88 -7.54
C GLU A 122 -20.06 -26.38 -6.17
N ASN A 123 -20.21 -25.50 -5.18
CA ASN A 123 -20.64 -25.82 -3.82
C ASN A 123 -21.74 -24.85 -3.31
N PRO A 124 -22.95 -24.87 -3.90
CA PRO A 124 -24.10 -24.04 -3.51
C PRO A 124 -24.74 -24.47 -2.19
#